data_AF-A0A2S7I478-F1
#
_entry.id   AF-A0A2S7I478-F1
#
_cell.length_a   1.000
_cell.length_b   1.000
_cell.length_c   1.000
_cell.angle_alpha   90.00
_cell.angle_beta   90.00
_cell.angle_gamma   90.00
#
_symmetry.space_group_name_H-M   'P 1'
#
loop_
_entity.id
_entity.type
_entity.pdbx_description
1 polymer ?
#
loop_
_entity_poly.entity_id
_entity_poly.type
_entity_poly.pdbx_seq_one_letter_code
_entity_poly.pdbx_strand_id
1 'polypeptide(L)'
;MKFFIIIIPFIYNYIYLFNRKSKIFKVYRKWLFPFLCILLGLLYVILAPDSNGTERTIEIWAFFTPFIFTIYLSLSSLLSKYFNHRDFILYLRYSDEIDYLNPKKSNAKSLDKFISYFSIFFILFLPFIILLFKK
;
A
#
# COMPACT_ATOMS: atom_id res chain seq x y z
N MET A 1 20.22 5.02 9.23
CA MET A 1 19.55 5.62 8.05
C MET A 1 18.85 4.60 7.17
N LYS A 2 19.50 3.49 6.76
CA LYS A 2 18.93 2.45 5.87
C LYS A 2 17.55 1.90 6.29
N PHE A 3 17.34 1.68 7.60
CA PHE A 3 16.06 1.20 8.13
C PHE A 3 14.87 2.12 7.82
N PHE A 4 15.09 3.44 7.76
CA PHE A 4 14.04 4.40 7.42
C PHE A 4 13.61 4.31 5.96
N ILE A 5 14.50 3.89 5.05
CA ILE A 5 14.19 3.70 3.63
C ILE A 5 13.11 2.63 3.46
N ILE A 6 13.10 1.61 4.32
CA ILE A 6 12.12 0.52 4.30
C ILE A 6 10.85 0.92 5.07
N ILE A 7 10.99 1.58 6.22
CA ILE A 7 9.84 1.91 7.07
C ILE A 7 8.96 3.01 6.50
N ILE A 8 9.54 4.08 5.93
CA ILE A 8 8.75 5.23 5.47
C ILE A 8 7.72 4.81 4.41
N PRO A 9 8.08 4.04 3.36
CA PRO A 9 7.13 3.48 2.41
C PRO A 9 6.05 2.61 3.05
N PHE A 10 6.43 1.82 4.06
CA PHE A 10 5.51 0.97 4.81
C PHE A 10 4.47 1.78 5.59
N ILE A 11 4.92 2.78 6.35
CA ILE A 11 4.05 3.69 7.10
C ILE A 11 3.11 4.42 6.14
N TYR A 12 3.62 4.89 4.99
CA TYR A 12 2.78 5.51 3.97
C TYR A 12 1.66 4.57 3.50
N ASN A 13 1.98 3.32 3.16
CA ASN A 13 0.98 2.36 2.71
C ASN A 13 -0.10 2.10 3.76
N TYR A 14 0.30 2.01 5.03
CA TYR A 14 -0.63 1.90 6.14
C TYR A 14 -1.54 3.13 6.25
N ILE A 15 -0.97 4.34 6.29
CA ILE A 15 -1.74 5.60 6.36
C ILE A 15 -2.68 5.71 5.15
N TYR A 16 -2.19 5.38 3.95
CA TYR A 16 -2.99 5.44 2.74
C TYR A 16 -4.16 4.45 2.79
N LEU A 17 -3.96 3.23 3.30
CA LEU A 17 -5.04 2.24 3.43
C LEU A 17 -6.17 2.76 4.32
N PHE A 18 -5.85 3.25 5.52
CA PHE A 18 -6.84 3.71 6.50
C PHE A 18 -7.48 5.04 6.13
N ASN A 19 -6.73 5.94 5.48
CA ASN A 19 -7.22 7.29 5.13
C ASN A 19 -7.58 7.46 3.66
N ARG A 20 -7.74 6.38 2.88
CA ARG A 20 -7.94 6.42 1.43
C ARG A 20 -9.11 7.30 0.96
N LYS A 21 -10.18 7.42 1.75
CA LYS A 21 -11.37 8.24 1.43
C LYS A 21 -11.20 9.71 1.84
N SER A 22 -10.15 10.03 2.59
CA SER A 22 -9.85 11.41 2.99
C SER A 22 -9.56 12.28 1.75
N LYS A 23 -9.75 13.60 1.90
CA LYS A 23 -9.50 14.58 0.83
C LYS A 23 -8.04 14.55 0.33
N ILE A 24 -7.11 14.08 1.17
CA ILE A 24 -5.67 14.03 0.88
C ILE A 24 -5.39 13.04 -0.25
N PHE A 25 -6.12 11.92 -0.30
CA PHE A 25 -5.86 10.81 -1.22
C PHE A 25 -6.84 10.74 -2.39
N LYS A 26 -7.56 11.83 -2.69
CA LYS A 26 -8.50 11.87 -3.81
C LYS A 26 -7.81 12.03 -5.18
N VAL A 27 -8.31 11.27 -6.16
CA VAL A 27 -8.00 11.39 -7.60
C VAL A 27 -6.50 11.30 -7.90
N TYR A 28 -5.85 12.42 -8.22
CA TYR A 28 -4.45 12.45 -8.65
C TYR A 28 -3.49 12.51 -7.45
N ARG A 29 -3.94 13.02 -6.30
CA ARG A 29 -3.08 13.29 -5.14
C ARG A 29 -2.49 12.02 -4.52
N LYS A 30 -3.22 10.90 -4.58
CA LYS A 30 -2.73 9.59 -4.14
C LYS A 30 -1.51 9.08 -4.92
N TRP A 31 -1.24 9.62 -6.11
CA TRP A 31 -0.11 9.22 -6.95
C TRP A 31 1.14 10.05 -6.70
N LEU A 32 1.02 11.24 -6.11
CA LEU A 32 2.15 12.16 -5.90
C LEU A 32 3.26 11.52 -5.06
N PHE A 33 2.91 10.97 -3.90
CA PHE A 33 3.90 10.35 -3.02
C PHE A 33 4.52 9.07 -3.63
N PRO A 34 3.75 8.14 -4.22
CA PRO A 34 4.34 7.01 -4.94
C PRO A 34 5.30 7.39 -6.06
N PHE A 35 4.97 8.39 -6.88
CA PHE A 35 5.87 8.86 -7.93
C PHE A 35 7.13 9.50 -7.35
N LEU A 36 6.99 10.27 -6.26
CA LEU A 36 8.14 10.82 -5.54
C LEU A 36 9.06 9.71 -5.01
N CYS A 37 8.50 8.63 -4.45
CA CYS A 37 9.29 7.48 -3.99
C CYS A 37 10.06 6.82 -5.14
N ILE A 38 9.45 6.65 -6.32
CA ILE A 38 10.14 6.11 -7.50
C ILE A 38 11.31 7.01 -7.91
N LEU A 39 11.10 8.33 -7.98
CA LEU A 39 12.16 9.28 -8.33
C LEU A 39 13.32 9.24 -7.34
N LEU A 40 13.02 9.19 -6.03
CA LEU A 40 14.04 9.04 -4.98
C LEU A 40 14.77 7.70 -5.09
N GLY A 41 14.06 6.62 -5.42
CA GLY A 41 14.66 5.30 -5.64
C GLY A 41 15.62 5.29 -6.82
N LEU A 42 15.27 5.94 -7.94
CA LEU A 42 16.15 6.09 -9.10
C LEU A 42 17.40 6.90 -8.77
N LEU A 43 17.25 8.03 -8.06
CA LEU A 43 18.39 8.82 -7.58
C LEU A 43 19.28 8.00 -6.63
N TYR A 44 18.67 7.21 -5.75
CA TYR A 44 19.40 6.32 -4.85
C TYR A 44 20.24 5.30 -5.61
N VAL A 45 19.70 4.70 -6.68
CA VAL A 45 20.46 3.75 -7.52
C VAL A 45 21.70 4.40 -8.12
N ILE A 46 21.60 5.64 -8.60
CA ILE A 46 22.68 6.37 -9.28
C ILE A 46 23.77 6.82 -8.30
N LEU A 47 23.37 7.30 -7.12
CA LEU A 47 24.27 7.98 -6.18
C LEU A 47 24.87 7.05 -5.11
N ALA A 48 24.26 5.89 -4.85
CA ALA A 48 24.71 5.01 -3.78
C ALA A 48 25.98 4.23 -4.19
N PRO A 49 27.05 4.25 -3.36
CA PRO A 49 28.22 3.40 -3.57
C PRO A 49 27.85 1.91 -3.45
N ASP A 50 28.70 1.04 -3.98
CA ASP A 50 28.47 -0.42 -3.98
C ASP A 50 28.34 -0.98 -2.55
N SER A 51 27.11 -1.04 -2.08
CA SER A 51 26.70 -1.75 -0.87
C SER A 51 26.36 -3.21 -1.19
N ASN A 52 26.41 -4.08 -0.18
CA ASN A 52 25.92 -5.47 -0.24
C ASN A 52 24.69 -5.62 -1.14
N GLY A 53 24.80 -6.45 -2.19
CA GLY A 53 23.79 -6.54 -3.22
C GLY A 53 22.41 -7.03 -2.73
N THR A 54 22.28 -7.60 -1.52
CA THR A 54 20.99 -8.01 -0.91
C THR A 54 20.28 -6.82 -0.29
N GLU A 55 20.99 -6.06 0.53
CA GLU A 55 20.47 -4.87 1.20
C GLU A 55 20.00 -3.83 0.17
N ARG A 56 20.84 -3.56 -0.84
CA ARG A 56 20.53 -2.60 -1.91
C ARG A 56 19.25 -2.97 -2.65
N THR A 57 19.04 -4.25 -2.94
CA THR A 57 17.83 -4.72 -3.63
C THR A 57 16.57 -4.48 -2.80
N ILE A 58 16.61 -4.75 -1.49
CA ILE A 58 15.47 -4.51 -0.59
C ILE A 58 15.19 -3.01 -0.49
N GLU A 59 16.22 -2.18 -0.37
CA GLU A 59 16.09 -0.72 -0.29
C GLU A 59 15.49 -0.13 -1.57
N ILE A 60 15.98 -0.55 -2.73
CA ILE A 60 15.42 -0.14 -4.04
C ILE A 60 13.97 -0.59 -4.13
N TRP A 61 13.68 -1.84 -3.78
CA TRP A 61 12.33 -2.38 -3.81
C TRP A 61 11.38 -1.62 -2.89
N ALA A 62 11.84 -1.20 -1.70
CA ALA A 62 11.06 -0.41 -0.76
C ALA A 62 10.52 0.88 -1.39
N PHE A 63 11.28 1.55 -2.26
CA PHE A 63 10.82 2.74 -2.99
C PHE A 63 9.68 2.45 -3.98
N PHE A 64 9.59 1.23 -4.52
CA PHE A 64 8.50 0.83 -5.40
C PHE A 64 7.23 0.39 -4.65
N THR A 65 7.36 -0.01 -3.37
CA THR A 65 6.24 -0.53 -2.59
C THR A 65 5.02 0.41 -2.54
N PRO A 66 5.14 1.76 -2.41
CA PRO A 66 3.98 2.63 -2.38
C PRO A 66 3.23 2.66 -3.70
N PHE A 67 3.95 2.55 -4.80
CA PHE A 67 3.37 2.56 -6.13
C PHE A 67 2.60 1.27 -6.40
N ILE A 68 3.22 0.12 -6.13
CA ILE A 68 2.57 -1.19 -6.30
C ILE A 68 1.32 -1.27 -5.41
N PHE A 69 1.42 -0.82 -4.16
CA PHE A 69 0.28 -0.80 -3.24
C PHE A 69 -0.84 0.15 -3.71
N THR A 70 -0.48 1.30 -4.27
CA THR A 70 -1.45 2.27 -4.83
C THR A 70 -2.20 1.71 -6.03
N ILE A 71 -1.51 0.97 -6.91
CA ILE A 71 -2.13 0.23 -8.02
C ILE A 71 -3.09 -0.82 -7.47
N TYR A 72 -2.64 -1.65 -6.54
CA TYR A 72 -3.47 -2.69 -5.93
C TYR A 72 -4.76 -2.13 -5.33
N LEU A 73 -4.70 -1.04 -4.55
CA LEU A 73 -5.90 -0.41 -3.97
C LEU A 73 -6.82 0.20 -5.03
N SER A 74 -6.24 0.78 -6.08
CA SER A 74 -7.03 1.32 -7.20
C SER A 74 -7.77 0.20 -7.95
N LEU A 75 -7.10 -0.92 -8.22
CA LEU A 75 -7.71 -2.11 -8.81
C LEU A 75 -8.78 -2.72 -7.91
N SER A 76 -8.52 -2.83 -6.61
CA SER A 76 -9.48 -3.32 -5.62
C SER A 76 -10.76 -2.47 -5.60
N SER A 77 -10.60 -1.15 -5.72
CA SER A 77 -11.72 -0.21 -5.80
C SER A 77 -12.51 -0.38 -7.10
N LEU A 78 -11.84 -0.59 -8.23
CA LEU A 78 -12.49 -0.89 -9.52
C LEU A 78 -13.24 -2.23 -9.49
N LEU A 79 -12.64 -3.28 -8.91
CA LEU A 79 -13.26 -4.59 -8.75
C LEU A 79 -14.52 -4.50 -7.89
N SER A 80 -14.48 -3.78 -6.76
CA SER A 80 -15.68 -3.57 -5.95
C SER A 80 -16.77 -2.82 -6.71
N LYS A 81 -16.41 -1.78 -7.48
CA LYS A 81 -17.39 -1.07 -8.32
C LYS A 81 -18.03 -2.00 -9.34
N TYR A 82 -17.25 -2.89 -9.94
CA TYR A 82 -17.71 -3.83 -10.94
C TYR A 82 -18.66 -4.89 -10.36
N PHE A 83 -18.28 -5.57 -9.27
CA PHE A 83 -19.07 -6.66 -8.69
C PHE A 83 -20.19 -6.22 -7.74
N ASN A 84 -20.00 -5.09 -7.05
CA ASN A 84 -20.87 -4.66 -5.96
C ASN A 84 -21.59 -3.34 -6.26
N HIS A 85 -21.37 -2.72 -7.42
CA HIS A 85 -21.92 -1.42 -7.81
C HIS A 85 -21.69 -0.31 -6.77
N ARG A 86 -20.61 -0.42 -6.00
CA ARG A 86 -20.25 0.51 -4.94
C ARG A 86 -18.74 0.57 -4.75
N ASP A 87 -18.29 1.65 -4.12
CA ASP A 87 -16.90 1.76 -3.68
C ASP A 87 -16.53 0.66 -2.68
N PHE A 88 -15.28 0.22 -2.76
CA PHE A 88 -14.69 -0.72 -1.81
C PHE A 88 -14.89 -0.23 -0.38
N ILE A 89 -15.29 -1.12 0.53
CA ILE A 89 -15.45 -0.86 1.97
C ILE A 89 -14.34 -1.55 2.75
N LEU A 90 -13.59 -0.79 3.55
CA LEU A 90 -12.47 -1.30 4.32
C LEU A 90 -12.96 -1.93 5.62
N TYR A 91 -12.93 -3.26 5.66
CA TYR A 91 -13.35 -4.06 6.81
C TYR A 91 -12.18 -4.27 7.80
N LEU A 92 -11.62 -3.18 8.34
CA LEU A 92 -10.58 -3.20 9.38
C LEU A 92 -11.01 -2.37 10.60
N ARG A 93 -10.63 -2.83 11.80
CA ARG A 93 -10.87 -2.07 13.05
C ARG A 93 -10.12 -0.74 12.96
N TYR A 94 -10.74 0.36 13.40
CA TYR A 94 -10.25 1.74 13.27
C TYR A 94 -10.28 2.34 11.85
N SER A 95 -10.86 1.64 10.88
CA SER A 95 -11.26 2.25 9.61
C SER A 95 -12.45 3.18 9.85
N ASP A 96 -12.43 4.38 9.27
CA ASP A 96 -13.56 5.32 9.25
C ASP A 96 -14.82 4.74 8.56
N GLU A 97 -14.68 3.57 7.92
CA GLU A 97 -15.71 2.93 7.09
C GLU A 97 -16.51 1.83 7.83
N ILE A 98 -16.12 1.45 9.06
CA ILE A 98 -16.91 0.54 9.90
C ILE A 98 -17.59 1.36 11.00
N ASP A 99 -18.92 1.25 11.11
CA ASP A 99 -19.68 1.73 12.26
C ASP A 99 -19.02 1.23 13.55
N TYR A 100 -18.38 2.14 14.28
CA TYR A 100 -17.54 1.86 15.46
C TYR A 100 -18.24 1.05 16.56
N LEU A 101 -19.57 0.92 16.49
CA LEU A 101 -20.42 0.35 17.52
C LEU A 101 -21.12 -0.96 17.13
N ASN A 102 -21.06 -1.43 15.87
CA ASN A 102 -21.79 -2.65 15.51
C ASN A 102 -21.19 -3.44 14.33
N PRO A 103 -20.17 -4.30 14.56
CA PRO A 103 -19.55 -5.12 13.51
C PRO A 103 -20.52 -6.11 12.83
N LYS A 104 -21.66 -6.42 13.47
CA LYS A 104 -22.76 -7.22 12.89
C LYS A 104 -23.61 -6.47 11.85
N LYS A 105 -23.60 -5.12 11.84
CA LYS A 105 -24.30 -4.28 10.86
C LYS A 105 -23.45 -3.87 9.66
N SER A 106 -22.18 -4.27 9.61
CA SER A 106 -21.32 -3.95 8.47
C SER A 106 -21.89 -4.55 7.18
N ASN A 107 -22.36 -3.68 6.28
CA ASN A 107 -22.80 -4.02 4.93
C ASN A 107 -21.65 -4.46 4.00
N ALA A 108 -20.41 -4.62 4.50
CA ALA A 108 -19.28 -5.13 3.72
C ALA A 108 -19.54 -6.57 3.24
N LYS A 109 -19.48 -6.78 1.91
CA LYS A 109 -19.66 -8.10 1.29
C LYS A 109 -18.41 -8.95 1.52
N SER A 110 -18.53 -10.27 1.33
CA SER A 110 -17.41 -11.22 1.54
C SER A 110 -16.13 -10.84 0.78
N LEU A 111 -16.28 -10.38 -0.48
CA LEU A 111 -15.18 -9.86 -1.30
C LEU A 111 -14.44 -8.69 -0.61
N ASP A 112 -15.19 -7.71 -0.12
CA ASP A 112 -14.61 -6.53 0.53
C ASP A 112 -13.86 -6.92 1.82
N LYS A 113 -14.40 -7.88 2.58
CA LYS A 113 -13.73 -8.42 3.77
C LYS A 113 -12.41 -9.08 3.40
N PHE A 114 -12.41 -9.94 2.39
CA PHE A 114 -11.20 -10.61 1.91
C PHE A 114 -10.15 -9.60 1.45
N ILE A 115 -10.53 -8.65 0.58
CA ILE A 115 -9.62 -7.61 0.09
C ILE A 115 -9.07 -6.77 1.25
N SER A 116 -9.87 -6.47 2.27
CA SER A 116 -9.44 -5.68 3.43
C SER A 116 -8.36 -6.38 4.25
N TYR A 117 -8.56 -7.66 4.58
CA TYR A 117 -7.55 -8.45 5.30
C TYR A 117 -6.31 -8.69 4.44
N PHE A 118 -6.52 -8.97 3.14
CA PHE A 118 -5.42 -9.13 2.20
C PHE A 118 -4.62 -7.84 2.05
N SER A 119 -5.25 -6.66 2.15
CA SER A 119 -4.55 -5.36 2.09
C SER A 119 -3.52 -5.23 3.22
N ILE A 120 -3.85 -5.62 4.46
CA ILE A 120 -2.88 -5.62 5.57
C ILE A 120 -1.73 -6.58 5.28
N PHE A 121 -2.07 -7.81 4.88
CA PHE A 121 -1.06 -8.81 4.53
C PHE A 121 -0.14 -8.29 3.43
N PHE A 122 -0.71 -7.67 2.41
CA PHE A 122 0.04 -7.10 1.30
C PHE A 122 0.98 -5.99 1.78
N ILE A 123 0.55 -5.08 2.66
CA ILE A 123 1.44 -4.06 3.26
C ILE A 123 2.63 -4.70 3.98
N LEU A 124 2.41 -5.75 4.78
CA LEU A 124 3.44 -6.45 5.57
C LEU A 124 4.47 -7.17 4.71
N PHE A 125 4.02 -7.88 3.67
CA PHE A 125 4.90 -8.76 2.91
C PHE A 125 5.50 -8.09 1.67
N LEU A 126 4.85 -7.06 1.12
CA LEU A 126 5.28 -6.40 -0.11
C LEU A 126 6.76 -5.98 -0.10
N PRO A 127 7.33 -5.38 0.96
CA PRO A 127 8.75 -5.00 1.00
C PRO A 127 9.72 -6.18 0.91
N PHE A 128 9.28 -7.39 1.26
CA PHE A 128 10.12 -8.59 1.34
C PHE A 128 9.95 -9.53 0.14
N ILE A 129 8.93 -9.32 -0.70
CA ILE A 129 8.66 -10.16 -1.88
C ILE A 129 9.89 -10.29 -2.78
N ILE A 130 10.69 -9.24 -2.90
CA ILE A 130 11.89 -9.25 -3.76
C ILE A 130 12.92 -10.29 -3.35
N LEU A 131 12.94 -10.70 -2.07
CA LEU A 131 13.85 -11.74 -1.58
C LEU A 131 13.54 -13.12 -2.18
N LEU A 132 12.29 -13.38 -2.59
CA LEU A 132 11.90 -14.63 -3.24
C LEU A 132 12.46 -14.75 -4.67
N PHE A 133 12.78 -13.63 -5.30
CA PHE A 133 13.31 -13.58 -6.66
C PHE A 133 14.84 -13.52 -6.70
N LYS A 134 15.48 -13.38 -5.53
CA LYS A 134 16.93 -13.38 -5.42
C LYS A 134 17.42 -14.83 -5.28
N LYS A 135 17.77 -15.44 -6.42
CA LYS A 135 18.58 -16.66 -6.47
C LYS A 135 20.04 -16.36 -6.19
#